data_AF-A0A928CLR1-F1
#
_entry.id   AF-A0A928CLR1-F1
#
_cell.length_a   1.000
_cell.length_b   1.000
_cell.length_c   1.000
_cell.angle_alpha   90.00
_cell.angle_beta   90.00
_cell.angle_gamma   90.00
#
_symmetry.space_group_name_H-M   'P 1'
#
loop_
_entity.id
_entity.type
_entity.pdbx_description
1 polymer ?
#
loop_
_entity_poly.entity_id
_entity_poly.type
_entity_poly.pdbx_seq_one_letter_code
_entity_poly.pdbx_strand_id
1 'polypeptide(L)'
;MGVVYDYMLDEVRTDGGSGGSGGYPVPPCSNIRCLQQGETTVRIKWDDPEDLTVDGVALAEWGSTKLLRKAGDYPAGPDDGTLVVSNTVRGQYSANAFIDTLPDTSQQYFYRLFTITTAGVVNDDASQRFMPGAFTWATVADVVRSGEAADVFAVGDVLTVAHATYGEIEMEIAGFDQHTPVDAAKTHTMLLLAKNTIADLMFDAPELQYGVTADTVFNTSELLAINLKGASAVTTFKQEAAATGTARVWYSLNGQYKLYYSTSNKRWEIWSCNSGTHIASANYDYQSTAAAAPTGGVWSGGTTAVAAKAYYTFDGNEYALATVADGAAVLPDTYYEPNPNASRYSYGYNSWRESALRQWLNTDKGSGTWWQAQNIWDVAPGYANTLPGFLAGIADADFLAAIGPVKLTTARNTVCDCGGYDVTEDLVFLASRTEVFGDTNNSVAEGEKLGLYATADSTDRIKYNTAGTAKYWWLRSPYPGYADDVYLVHTTGTLYHSHAHTPYAVAPACVIC
;
A
#
# COMPACT_ATOMS: atom_id res chain seq x y z
N MET A 1 -12.80 -1.07 -32.13
CA MET A 1 -12.56 -0.78 -33.56
C MET A 1 -11.10 -0.41 -33.69
N GLY A 2 -10.26 -1.39 -34.04
CA GLY A 2 -8.83 -1.19 -34.20
C GLY A 2 -8.56 -0.60 -35.58
N VAL A 3 -7.82 0.51 -35.64
CA VAL A 3 -7.31 1.06 -36.89
C VAL A 3 -6.00 0.32 -37.19
N VAL A 4 -6.03 -0.48 -38.25
CA VAL A 4 -4.84 -1.06 -38.87
C VAL A 4 -4.21 0.07 -39.69
N TYR A 5 -2.98 0.45 -39.38
CA TYR A 5 -2.20 1.30 -40.28
C TYR A 5 -1.55 0.41 -41.33
N ASP A 6 -2.09 0.50 -42.54
CA ASP A 6 -1.57 -0.09 -43.76
C ASP A 6 -0.33 0.70 -44.19
N TYR A 7 0.85 0.09 -44.15
CA TYR A 7 2.08 0.67 -44.68
C TYR A 7 2.07 0.53 -46.21
N MET A 8 1.36 1.44 -46.87
CA MET A 8 1.50 1.65 -48.31
C MET A 8 2.77 2.46 -48.56
N LEU A 9 3.72 1.80 -49.22
CA LEU A 9 4.87 2.39 -49.89
C LEU A 9 4.38 3.44 -50.91
N ASP A 10 4.46 4.73 -50.56
CA ASP A 10 4.34 5.81 -51.53
C ASP A 10 5.69 6.50 -51.72
N GLU A 11 6.20 6.29 -52.93
CA GLU A 11 7.17 7.02 -53.74
C GLU A 11 8.24 7.89 -53.06
N VAL A 12 9.47 7.45 -53.32
CA VAL A 12 10.73 8.18 -53.23
C VAL A 12 10.59 9.59 -53.80
N ARG A 13 10.61 10.59 -52.92
CA ARG A 13 10.89 11.98 -53.28
C ARG A 13 12.36 12.27 -52.98
N THR A 14 13.21 12.14 -53.99
CA THR A 14 14.57 12.69 -53.95
C THR A 14 14.52 14.18 -54.24
N ASP A 15 14.58 15.01 -53.21
CA ASP A 15 15.01 16.40 -53.36
C ASP A 15 16.29 16.61 -52.52
N GLY A 16 17.33 17.07 -53.22
CA GLY A 16 18.73 16.89 -52.82
C GLY A 16 19.31 17.92 -51.86
N GLY A 17 20.40 17.50 -51.20
CA GLY A 17 21.20 18.34 -50.31
C GLY A 17 22.42 17.63 -49.71
N SER A 18 23.49 17.45 -50.51
CA SER A 18 24.91 17.40 -50.10
C SER A 18 25.42 16.31 -49.14
N GLY A 19 25.99 15.24 -49.72
CA GLY A 19 27.29 14.64 -49.32
C GLY A 19 27.32 13.64 -48.15
N GLY A 20 27.10 12.35 -48.43
CA GLY A 20 27.36 11.23 -47.50
C GLY A 20 27.17 9.88 -48.19
N SER A 21 27.97 8.88 -47.85
CA SER A 21 28.12 7.57 -48.52
C SER A 21 26.81 6.81 -48.77
N GLY A 22 26.64 6.25 -49.96
CA GLY A 22 25.47 5.45 -50.35
C GLY A 22 25.39 4.10 -49.63
N GLY A 23 24.82 4.09 -48.43
CA GLY A 23 24.43 2.90 -47.68
C GLY A 23 23.04 3.06 -47.07
N TYR A 24 22.41 1.96 -46.66
CA TYR A 24 21.11 1.99 -45.99
C TYR A 24 21.28 2.36 -44.51
N PRO A 25 20.43 3.23 -43.94
CA PRO A 25 20.42 3.45 -42.49
C PRO A 25 19.83 2.24 -41.76
N VAL A 26 20.17 2.07 -40.48
CA VAL A 26 19.38 1.24 -39.56
C VAL A 26 18.07 1.95 -39.19
N PRO A 27 17.03 1.24 -38.70
CA PRO A 27 15.78 1.86 -38.22
C PRO A 27 15.98 2.97 -37.17
N PRO A 28 14.96 3.83 -36.93
CA PRO A 28 15.00 4.78 -35.83
C PRO A 28 14.95 4.08 -34.47
N CYS A 29 15.40 4.76 -33.41
CA CYS A 29 15.14 4.31 -32.04
C CYS A 29 13.63 4.21 -31.74
N SER A 30 13.26 3.30 -30.85
CA SER A 30 11.89 3.14 -30.35
C SER A 30 11.81 3.41 -28.85
N ASN A 31 10.59 3.40 -28.29
CA ASN A 31 10.33 3.53 -26.86
C ASN A 31 11.03 4.73 -26.19
N ILE A 32 11.08 5.85 -26.92
CA ILE A 32 11.71 7.07 -26.44
C ILE A 32 10.87 7.67 -25.32
N ARG A 33 11.48 7.89 -24.15
CA ARG A 33 10.88 8.56 -22.98
C ARG A 33 11.79 9.68 -22.53
N CYS A 34 11.20 10.83 -22.22
CA CYS A 34 11.92 12.03 -21.81
C CYS A 34 11.12 12.80 -20.77
N LEU A 35 11.59 12.78 -19.52
CA LEU A 35 10.99 13.51 -18.42
C LEU A 35 12.02 14.44 -17.78
N GLN A 36 11.65 15.71 -17.62
CA GLN A 36 12.39 16.60 -16.74
C GLN A 36 12.05 16.24 -15.29
N GLN A 37 12.97 16.36 -14.33
CA GLN A 37 12.71 16.26 -12.89
C GLN A 37 13.35 17.48 -12.22
N GLY A 38 12.56 18.30 -11.53
CA GLY A 38 13.03 19.59 -11.03
C GLY A 38 13.42 20.56 -12.14
N GLU A 39 14.29 21.51 -11.85
CA GLU A 39 14.61 22.60 -12.79
C GLU A 39 15.61 22.18 -13.89
N THR A 40 16.56 21.29 -13.59
CA THR A 40 17.72 21.05 -14.47
C THR A 40 17.90 19.60 -14.91
N THR A 41 17.26 18.62 -14.27
CA THR A 41 17.55 17.20 -14.57
C THR A 41 16.59 16.67 -15.62
N VAL A 42 17.08 15.98 -16.65
CA VAL A 42 16.25 15.29 -17.66
C VAL A 42 16.65 13.82 -17.75
N ARG A 43 15.67 12.92 -17.56
CA ARG A 43 15.83 11.47 -17.74
C ARG A 43 15.37 11.08 -19.14
N ILE A 44 16.26 10.43 -19.89
CA ILE A 44 16.02 10.06 -21.28
C ILE A 44 16.31 8.57 -21.46
N LYS A 45 15.31 7.83 -21.93
CA LYS A 45 15.41 6.39 -22.21
C LYS A 45 14.99 6.10 -23.66
N TRP A 46 15.60 5.10 -24.27
CA TRP A 46 15.23 4.64 -25.60
C TRP A 46 15.72 3.21 -25.87
N ASP A 47 15.12 2.55 -26.86
CA ASP A 47 15.63 1.31 -27.42
C ASP A 47 16.42 1.62 -28.70
N ASP A 48 17.66 1.14 -28.75
CA ASP A 48 18.45 1.15 -29.99
C ASP A 48 17.84 0.16 -31.00
N PRO A 49 17.85 0.48 -32.30
CA PRO A 49 17.27 -0.39 -33.31
C PRO A 49 18.08 -1.68 -33.48
N GLU A 50 17.45 -2.72 -34.02
CA GLU A 50 18.16 -3.88 -34.57
C GLU A 50 18.87 -3.55 -35.89
N ASP A 51 19.77 -4.43 -36.33
CA ASP A 51 20.40 -4.32 -37.64
C ASP A 51 19.36 -4.43 -38.76
N LEU A 52 19.58 -3.70 -39.87
CA LEU A 52 18.69 -3.79 -41.02
C LEU A 52 19.01 -5.06 -41.80
N THR A 53 18.06 -6.01 -41.80
CA THR A 53 18.16 -7.25 -42.58
C THR A 53 17.00 -7.35 -43.58
N VAL A 54 17.30 -7.90 -44.76
CA VAL A 54 16.28 -8.25 -45.76
C VAL A 54 16.57 -9.69 -46.20
N ASP A 55 15.57 -10.57 -46.06
CA ASP A 55 15.69 -12.00 -46.35
C ASP A 55 16.89 -12.70 -45.67
N GLY A 56 17.22 -12.27 -44.44
CA GLY A 56 18.33 -12.80 -43.65
C GLY A 56 19.72 -12.28 -44.03
N VAL A 57 19.81 -11.33 -44.95
CA VAL A 57 21.06 -10.66 -45.33
C VAL A 57 21.15 -9.30 -44.65
N ALA A 58 22.26 -9.03 -43.94
CA ALA A 58 22.52 -7.74 -43.32
C ALA A 58 22.83 -6.67 -44.39
N LEU A 59 22.01 -5.62 -44.41
CA LEU A 59 22.20 -4.45 -45.28
C LEU A 59 22.83 -3.27 -44.54
N ALA A 60 22.64 -3.19 -43.22
CA ALA A 60 23.26 -2.20 -42.36
C ALA A 60 23.37 -2.71 -40.92
N GLU A 61 24.54 -2.54 -40.31
CA GLU A 61 24.79 -2.89 -38.91
C GLU A 61 24.76 -1.61 -38.06
N TRP A 62 24.07 -1.63 -36.93
CA TRP A 62 24.09 -0.52 -35.98
C TRP A 62 25.49 -0.37 -35.37
N GLY A 63 26.03 0.85 -35.44
CA GLY A 63 27.31 1.20 -34.84
C GLY A 63 27.16 2.05 -33.58
N SER A 64 26.24 3.01 -33.57
CA SER A 64 26.02 3.90 -32.43
C SER A 64 24.69 4.63 -32.51
N THR A 65 24.29 5.25 -31.40
CA THR A 65 23.20 6.22 -31.34
C THR A 65 23.71 7.52 -30.71
N LYS A 66 23.59 8.66 -31.41
CA LYS A 66 23.88 9.98 -30.85
C LYS A 66 22.60 10.61 -30.31
N LEU A 67 22.68 11.20 -29.11
CA LEU A 67 21.63 12.06 -28.55
C LEU A 67 22.12 13.50 -28.54
N LEU A 68 21.37 14.38 -29.21
CA LEU A 68 21.66 15.81 -29.25
C LEU A 68 20.57 16.60 -28.51
N ARG A 69 20.98 17.73 -27.93
CA ARG A 69 20.13 18.73 -27.28
C ARG A 69 20.32 20.09 -27.93
N LYS A 70 19.23 20.84 -28.12
CA LYS A 70 19.26 22.22 -28.67
C LYS A 70 18.19 23.10 -28.02
N ALA A 71 18.52 24.37 -27.78
CA ALA A 71 17.56 25.34 -27.24
C ALA A 71 16.65 25.88 -28.36
N GLY A 72 15.35 26.00 -28.07
CA GLY A 72 14.37 26.68 -28.93
C GLY A 72 13.84 25.88 -30.14
N ASP A 73 14.59 24.90 -30.65
CA ASP A 73 14.15 24.01 -31.74
C ASP A 73 14.89 22.67 -31.72
N TYR A 74 14.37 21.66 -32.43
CA TYR A 74 14.99 20.34 -32.56
C TYR A 74 16.34 20.40 -33.31
N PRO A 75 17.32 19.56 -32.93
CA PRO A 75 18.49 19.28 -33.76
C PRO A 75 18.11 18.89 -35.20
N ALA A 76 18.57 19.64 -36.20
CA ALA A 76 18.32 19.36 -37.61
C ALA A 76 19.13 18.16 -38.12
N GLY A 77 20.33 17.94 -37.57
CA GLY A 77 21.26 16.86 -37.93
C GLY A 77 22.19 16.48 -36.78
N PRO A 78 23.05 15.46 -36.96
CA PRO A 78 23.89 14.88 -35.89
C PRO A 78 25.02 15.78 -35.38
N ASP A 79 25.16 16.98 -35.95
CA ASP A 79 26.11 18.02 -35.57
C ASP A 79 25.43 19.38 -35.26
N ASP A 80 24.09 19.43 -35.20
CA ASP A 80 23.31 20.65 -34.91
C ASP A 80 22.80 20.67 -33.46
N GLY A 81 23.55 21.32 -32.58
CA GLY A 81 23.25 21.42 -31.15
C GLY A 81 24.40 20.91 -30.29
N THR A 82 24.11 20.61 -29.04
CA THR A 82 25.06 19.98 -28.11
C THR A 82 24.88 18.47 -28.14
N LEU A 83 25.93 17.73 -28.47
CA LEU A 83 25.97 16.27 -28.27
C LEU A 83 26.03 15.99 -26.76
N VAL A 84 24.98 15.37 -26.22
CA VAL A 84 24.91 15.03 -24.78
C VAL A 84 25.40 13.61 -24.51
N VAL A 85 25.21 12.68 -25.45
CA VAL A 85 25.82 11.35 -25.39
C VAL A 85 25.99 10.72 -26.78
N SER A 86 27.07 9.95 -26.93
CA SER A 86 27.31 9.06 -28.07
C SER A 86 27.31 7.62 -27.55
N ASN A 87 26.17 6.95 -27.65
CA ASN A 87 26.02 5.56 -27.21
C ASN A 87 26.67 4.60 -28.22
N THR A 88 27.59 3.75 -27.77
CA THR A 88 28.24 2.71 -28.59
C THR A 88 27.98 1.30 -28.05
N VAL A 89 27.14 1.17 -27.01
CA VAL A 89 26.75 -0.10 -26.42
C VAL A 89 25.24 -0.26 -26.62
N ARG A 90 24.84 -1.17 -27.51
CA ARG A 90 23.43 -1.38 -27.85
C ARG A 90 22.64 -1.73 -26.59
N GLY A 91 21.50 -1.05 -26.39
CA GLY A 91 20.64 -1.26 -25.23
C GLY A 91 21.19 -0.69 -23.92
N GLN A 92 22.28 0.08 -23.94
CA GLN A 92 22.82 0.72 -22.72
C GLN A 92 21.76 1.56 -22.00
N TYR A 93 20.90 2.23 -22.77
CA TYR A 93 19.87 3.13 -22.26
C TYR A 93 18.46 2.58 -22.45
N SER A 94 18.30 1.26 -22.57
CA SER A 94 16.99 0.58 -22.58
C SER A 94 16.62 -0.03 -21.23
N ALA A 95 17.53 -0.06 -20.25
CA ALA A 95 17.23 -0.45 -18.87
C ALA A 95 17.34 0.73 -17.91
N ASN A 96 18.42 1.52 -18.04
CA ASN A 96 18.69 2.69 -17.20
C ASN A 96 18.64 3.95 -18.05
N ALA A 97 17.91 4.98 -17.60
CA ALA A 97 17.84 6.26 -18.30
C ALA A 97 19.21 6.97 -18.33
N PHE A 98 19.52 7.65 -19.45
CA PHE A 98 20.54 8.68 -19.50
C PHE A 98 20.07 9.91 -18.74
N ILE A 99 20.96 10.50 -17.93
CA ILE A 99 20.67 11.73 -17.17
C ILE A 99 21.39 12.89 -17.84
N ASP A 100 20.62 13.84 -18.39
CA ASP A 100 21.14 15.12 -18.84
C ASP A 100 20.91 16.21 -17.79
N THR A 101 21.80 17.20 -17.75
CA THR A 101 21.66 18.42 -16.94
C THR A 101 21.51 19.63 -17.85
N LEU A 102 20.36 20.30 -17.79
CA LEU A 102 20.06 21.51 -18.53
C LEU A 102 20.96 22.67 -18.05
N PRO A 103 21.63 23.38 -18.96
CA PRO A 103 22.58 24.43 -18.60
C PRO A 103 21.91 25.79 -18.35
N ASP A 104 20.65 25.98 -18.77
CA ASP A 104 19.90 27.22 -18.59
C ASP A 104 18.40 26.94 -18.42
N THR A 105 17.86 27.17 -17.22
CA THR A 105 16.46 26.87 -16.88
C THR A 105 15.47 27.84 -17.53
N SER A 106 15.94 28.94 -18.14
CA SER A 106 15.09 29.89 -18.87
C SER A 106 14.80 29.47 -20.32
N GLN A 107 15.48 28.43 -20.81
CA GLN A 107 15.35 27.94 -22.18
C GLN A 107 14.53 26.65 -22.23
N GLN A 108 13.71 26.51 -23.27
CA GLN A 108 13.14 25.21 -23.62
C GLN A 108 14.13 24.43 -24.47
N TYR A 109 14.44 23.20 -24.05
CA TYR A 109 15.34 22.31 -24.78
C TYR A 109 14.58 21.22 -25.52
N PHE A 110 15.05 20.95 -26.74
CA PHE A 110 14.57 19.92 -27.63
C PHE A 110 15.69 18.92 -27.88
N TYR A 111 15.32 17.65 -28.02
CA TYR A 111 16.24 16.55 -28.17
C TYR A 111 15.96 15.79 -29.46
N ARG A 112 17.01 15.13 -29.95
CA ARG A 112 16.89 14.20 -31.06
C ARG A 112 17.91 13.07 -30.98
N LEU A 113 17.46 11.85 -31.25
CA LEU A 113 18.32 10.69 -31.45
C LEU A 113 18.66 10.54 -32.93
N PHE A 114 19.88 10.09 -33.21
CA PHE A 114 20.36 9.73 -34.54
C PHE A 114 21.04 8.37 -34.45
N THR A 115 20.45 7.35 -35.05
CA THR A 115 21.06 6.03 -35.18
C THR A 115 22.06 6.06 -36.33
N ILE A 116 23.22 5.44 -36.13
CA ILE A 116 24.35 5.49 -37.05
C ILE A 116 24.89 4.09 -37.26
N THR A 117 25.08 3.71 -38.51
CA THR A 117 25.63 2.40 -38.88
C THR A 117 27.14 2.31 -38.59
N THR A 118 27.71 1.10 -38.58
CA THR A 118 29.17 0.90 -38.51
C THR A 118 29.92 1.56 -39.68
N ALA A 119 29.23 1.78 -40.81
CA ALA A 119 29.73 2.50 -41.97
C ALA A 119 29.55 4.03 -41.91
N GLY A 120 28.96 4.56 -40.84
CA GLY A 120 28.75 6.00 -40.63
C GLY A 120 27.50 6.59 -41.31
N VAL A 121 26.62 5.77 -41.88
CA VAL A 121 25.33 6.21 -42.43
C VAL A 121 24.39 6.59 -41.28
N VAL A 122 23.82 7.79 -41.34
CA VAL A 122 22.95 8.36 -40.30
C VAL A 122 21.48 8.17 -40.67
N ASN A 123 20.66 7.75 -39.71
CA ASN A 123 19.21 7.86 -39.79
C ASN A 123 18.75 9.20 -39.22
N ASP A 124 18.14 10.03 -40.05
CA ASP A 124 17.58 11.34 -39.72
C ASP A 124 16.05 11.36 -39.80
N ASP A 125 15.39 10.28 -39.37
CA ASP A 125 13.94 10.24 -39.24
C ASP A 125 13.45 11.27 -38.20
N ALA A 126 12.28 11.87 -38.44
CA ALA A 126 11.69 12.88 -37.57
C ALA A 126 11.01 12.28 -36.33
N SER A 127 10.66 10.98 -36.34
CA SER A 127 10.09 10.24 -35.20
C SER A 127 11.01 10.22 -33.96
N GLN A 128 12.30 10.48 -34.16
CA GLN A 128 13.31 10.51 -33.11
C GLN A 128 13.45 11.90 -32.44
N ARG A 129 12.54 12.84 -32.72
CA ARG A 129 12.47 14.18 -32.12
C ARG A 129 11.56 14.17 -30.90
N PHE A 130 12.04 14.70 -29.77
CA PHE A 130 11.27 14.76 -28.53
C PHE A 130 11.73 15.91 -27.64
N MET A 131 10.90 16.32 -26.69
CA MET A 131 11.22 17.32 -25.68
C MET A 131 10.83 16.78 -24.31
N PRO A 132 11.40 17.29 -23.20
CA PRO A 132 11.00 16.85 -21.87
C PRO A 132 9.52 17.15 -21.64
N GLY A 133 8.76 16.13 -21.22
CA GLY A 133 7.43 16.35 -20.65
C GLY A 133 7.55 17.13 -19.34
N ALA A 134 6.50 17.89 -18.99
CA ALA A 134 6.42 18.54 -17.69
C ALA A 134 6.40 17.47 -16.58
N PHE A 135 7.20 17.63 -15.53
CA PHE A 135 7.16 16.74 -14.37
C PHE A 135 5.97 17.09 -13.49
N THR A 136 4.81 16.54 -13.81
CA THR A 136 3.63 16.64 -12.96
C THR A 136 3.23 15.26 -12.46
N TRP A 137 2.51 15.20 -11.35
CA TRP A 137 1.99 13.94 -10.86
C TRP A 137 1.03 13.27 -11.85
N ALA A 138 0.37 14.04 -12.71
CA ALA A 138 -0.39 13.49 -13.84
C ALA A 138 0.52 12.72 -14.82
N THR A 139 1.64 13.29 -15.24
CA THR A 139 2.59 12.59 -16.14
C THR A 139 3.24 11.38 -15.48
N VAL A 140 3.52 11.45 -14.16
CA VAL A 140 4.03 10.30 -13.40
C VAL A 140 2.98 9.19 -13.37
N ALA A 141 1.72 9.51 -13.11
CA ALA A 141 0.63 8.56 -13.11
C ALA A 141 0.41 7.92 -14.50
N ASP A 142 0.53 8.69 -15.59
CA ASP A 142 0.41 8.17 -16.94
C ASP A 142 1.51 7.15 -17.27
N VAL A 143 2.75 7.44 -16.87
CA VAL A 143 3.90 6.52 -17.02
C VAL A 143 3.70 5.25 -16.18
N VAL A 144 3.12 5.36 -14.99
CA VAL A 144 2.78 4.19 -14.18
C VAL A 144 1.69 3.35 -14.86
N ARG A 145 0.60 3.98 -15.29
CA ARG A 145 -0.53 3.29 -15.91
C ARG A 145 -0.21 2.66 -17.27
N SER A 146 0.79 3.18 -17.99
CA SER A 146 1.28 2.58 -19.24
C SER A 146 2.16 1.35 -19.02
N GLY A 147 2.54 1.04 -17.77
CA GLY A 147 3.45 -0.07 -17.43
C GLY A 147 4.93 0.28 -17.64
N GLU A 148 5.26 1.56 -17.76
CA GLU A 148 6.59 2.05 -18.13
C GLU A 148 7.34 2.67 -16.93
N ALA A 149 6.78 2.58 -15.72
CA ALA A 149 7.39 3.17 -14.53
C ALA A 149 8.80 2.66 -14.25
N ALA A 150 9.01 1.33 -14.34
CA ALA A 150 10.33 0.72 -14.16
C ALA A 150 11.31 1.06 -15.29
N ASP A 151 10.81 1.60 -16.40
CA ASP A 151 11.64 2.08 -17.49
C ASP A 151 12.13 3.51 -17.22
N VAL A 152 11.29 4.33 -16.63
CA VAL A 152 11.58 5.75 -16.40
C VAL A 152 12.28 6.00 -15.07
N PHE A 153 11.93 5.21 -14.05
CA PHE A 153 12.37 5.39 -12.67
C PHE A 153 13.11 4.16 -12.17
N ALA A 154 14.02 4.37 -11.22
CA ALA A 154 14.66 3.30 -10.49
C ALA A 154 14.11 3.19 -9.07
N VAL A 155 14.13 1.99 -8.50
CA VAL A 155 13.96 1.83 -7.04
C VAL A 155 15.04 2.65 -6.32
N GLY A 156 14.63 3.43 -5.32
CA GLY A 156 15.49 4.35 -4.58
C GLY A 156 15.58 5.77 -5.16
N ASP A 157 15.03 6.04 -6.34
CA ASP A 157 14.82 7.41 -6.79
C ASP A 157 13.92 8.16 -5.79
N VAL A 158 14.21 9.44 -5.57
CA VAL A 158 13.47 10.30 -4.63
C VAL A 158 12.61 11.29 -5.39
N LEU A 159 11.32 11.31 -5.07
CA LEU A 159 10.35 12.32 -5.46
C LEU A 159 9.96 13.15 -4.22
N THR A 160 9.42 14.34 -4.42
CA THR A 160 9.06 15.23 -3.30
C THR A 160 7.59 15.59 -3.34
N VAL A 161 6.94 15.51 -2.18
CA VAL A 161 5.52 15.89 -2.00
C VAL A 161 5.45 17.03 -0.99
N ALA A 162 4.92 18.18 -1.41
CA ALA A 162 4.70 19.31 -0.54
C ALA A 162 3.55 19.03 0.45
N HIS A 163 3.78 19.32 1.73
CA HIS A 163 2.81 19.16 2.80
C HIS A 163 2.78 20.39 3.72
N ALA A 164 1.60 20.95 3.96
CA ALA A 164 1.43 22.20 4.72
C ALA A 164 2.04 22.17 6.13
N THR A 165 1.97 21.02 6.82
CA THR A 165 2.55 20.83 8.17
C THR A 165 4.01 20.37 8.18
N TYR A 166 4.42 19.54 7.21
CA TYR A 166 5.68 18.80 7.26
C TYR A 166 6.72 19.30 6.26
N GLY A 167 6.36 20.33 5.48
CA GLY A 167 7.20 20.85 4.39
C GLY A 167 7.27 19.84 3.25
N GLU A 168 8.44 19.77 2.63
CA GLU A 168 8.72 18.83 1.55
C GLU A 168 9.00 17.43 2.10
N ILE A 169 8.14 16.48 1.79
CA ILE A 169 8.30 15.07 2.15
C ILE A 169 9.04 14.37 1.01
N GLU A 170 10.26 13.91 1.28
CA GLU A 170 11.02 13.06 0.37
C GLU A 170 10.46 11.63 0.36
N MET A 171 9.97 11.20 -0.80
CA MET A 171 9.37 9.90 -1.05
C MET A 171 10.27 9.07 -1.96
N GLU A 172 10.80 7.97 -1.43
CA GLU A 172 11.59 7.00 -2.20
C GLU A 172 10.68 6.05 -2.96
N ILE A 173 11.01 5.79 -4.22
CA ILE A 173 10.36 4.75 -5.02
C ILE A 173 10.77 3.40 -4.45
N ALA A 174 9.81 2.72 -3.82
CA ALA A 174 10.09 1.52 -3.05
C ALA A 174 9.86 0.21 -3.81
N GLY A 175 9.19 0.28 -4.96
CA GLY A 175 8.97 -0.86 -5.85
C GLY A 175 7.90 -0.58 -6.90
N PHE A 176 7.81 -1.49 -7.88
CA PHE A 176 6.83 -1.46 -8.96
C PHE A 176 6.00 -2.73 -8.94
N ASP A 177 4.70 -2.62 -9.23
CA ASP A 177 3.78 -3.76 -9.37
C ASP A 177 3.70 -4.70 -8.16
N GLN A 178 4.01 -4.20 -6.95
CA GLN A 178 3.98 -4.99 -5.70
C GLN A 178 2.69 -4.84 -4.88
N HIS A 179 1.82 -3.90 -5.25
CA HIS A 179 0.57 -3.62 -4.54
C HIS A 179 -0.63 -3.83 -5.48
N THR A 180 -1.73 -4.31 -4.92
CA THR A 180 -2.98 -4.49 -5.67
C THR A 180 -3.89 -3.28 -5.45
N PRO A 181 -4.17 -2.46 -6.47
CA PRO A 181 -5.15 -1.39 -6.38
C PRO A 181 -6.54 -1.92 -6.05
N VAL A 182 -7.34 -1.11 -5.36
CA VAL A 182 -8.76 -1.39 -5.15
C VAL A 182 -9.51 -1.39 -6.48
N ASP A 183 -9.19 -0.41 -7.34
CA ASP A 183 -9.69 -0.35 -8.71
C ASP A 183 -8.92 -1.34 -9.61
N ALA A 184 -9.57 -2.45 -9.94
CA ALA A 184 -8.99 -3.52 -10.74
C ALA A 184 -8.64 -3.11 -12.19
N ALA A 185 -9.08 -1.94 -12.67
CA ALA A 185 -8.65 -1.40 -13.96
C ALA A 185 -7.20 -0.92 -13.96
N LYS A 186 -6.67 -0.59 -12.76
CA LYS A 186 -5.29 -0.14 -12.57
C LYS A 186 -4.40 -1.37 -12.36
N THR A 187 -3.67 -1.73 -13.40
CA THR A 187 -2.89 -2.98 -13.47
C THR A 187 -1.40 -2.79 -13.20
N HIS A 188 -0.94 -1.53 -13.20
CA HIS A 188 0.44 -1.17 -12.90
C HIS A 188 0.49 -0.18 -11.74
N THR A 189 1.50 -0.32 -10.89
CA THR A 189 1.65 0.48 -9.67
C THR A 189 3.09 0.88 -9.41
N MET A 190 3.27 2.01 -8.74
CA MET A 190 4.55 2.43 -8.19
C MET A 190 4.38 2.83 -6.74
N LEU A 191 5.08 2.14 -5.84
CA LEU A 191 5.06 2.42 -4.41
C LEU A 191 6.02 3.57 -4.08
N LEU A 192 5.52 4.53 -3.33
CA LEU A 192 6.30 5.58 -2.70
C LEU A 192 6.35 5.36 -1.19
N LEU A 193 7.53 5.41 -0.59
CA LEU A 193 7.75 5.32 0.86
C LEU A 193 8.53 6.53 1.34
N ALA A 194 8.04 7.24 2.36
CA ALA A 194 8.76 8.38 2.92
C ALA A 194 10.15 7.98 3.39
N LYS A 195 11.17 8.66 2.87
CA LYS A 195 12.59 8.44 3.21
C LYS A 195 12.84 8.73 4.68
N ASN A 196 12.38 9.91 5.12
CA ASN A 196 12.47 10.42 6.48
C ASN A 196 11.10 10.32 7.17
N THR A 197 11.12 10.27 8.50
CA THR A 197 9.90 10.21 9.32
C THR A 197 9.30 11.61 9.52
N ILE A 198 7.97 11.71 9.52
CA ILE A 198 7.27 12.99 9.50
C ILE A 198 6.78 13.48 10.87
N ALA A 199 6.49 12.56 11.80
CA ALA A 199 5.94 12.88 13.12
C ALA A 199 6.17 11.71 14.09
N ASP A 200 6.22 11.99 15.39
CA ASP A 200 6.17 10.97 16.45
C ASP A 200 4.74 10.86 16.98
N LEU A 201 4.03 9.79 16.63
CA LEU A 201 2.63 9.58 16.99
C LEU A 201 2.44 8.21 17.62
N MET A 202 1.52 8.12 18.59
CA MET A 202 1.07 6.82 19.08
C MET A 202 0.31 6.11 17.96
N PHE A 203 0.45 4.78 17.91
CA PHE A 203 -0.28 3.95 16.96
C PHE A 203 -1.77 3.93 17.33
N ASP A 204 -2.04 3.74 18.61
CA ASP A 204 -3.39 3.65 19.18
C ASP A 204 -3.39 4.03 20.66
N ALA A 205 -4.48 4.62 21.16
CA ALA A 205 -4.57 5.07 22.54
C ALA A 205 -4.98 3.92 23.49
N PRO A 206 -4.63 3.97 24.78
CA PRO A 206 -5.19 3.03 25.76
C PRO A 206 -6.71 3.05 25.73
N GLU A 207 -7.31 1.87 25.55
CA GLU A 207 -8.77 1.72 25.46
C GLU A 207 -9.46 1.95 26.81
N LEU A 208 -10.78 2.11 26.79
CA LEU A 208 -11.60 2.10 27.99
C LEU A 208 -11.56 0.71 28.63
N GLN A 209 -11.53 0.69 29.97
CA GLN A 209 -11.73 -0.53 30.73
C GLN A 209 -13.16 -1.08 30.56
N TYR A 210 -14.13 -0.22 30.32
CA TYR A 210 -15.53 -0.56 30.10
C TYR A 210 -16.14 0.30 28.99
N GLY A 211 -16.79 -0.34 28.01
CA GLY A 211 -17.38 0.32 26.84
C GLY A 211 -18.91 0.31 26.85
N VAL A 212 -19.55 1.39 26.40
CA VAL A 212 -21.03 1.48 26.33
C VAL A 212 -21.55 0.52 25.25
N THR A 213 -22.56 -0.28 25.58
CA THR A 213 -23.06 -1.32 24.67
C THR A 213 -24.12 -0.79 23.70
N ALA A 214 -23.91 -0.98 22.39
CA ALA A 214 -24.95 -0.94 21.35
C ALA A 214 -24.93 -2.29 20.60
N ASP A 215 -25.88 -3.19 20.90
CA ASP A 215 -25.71 -4.65 20.68
C ASP A 215 -26.02 -5.15 19.25
N THR A 216 -25.22 -6.13 18.79
CA THR A 216 -25.50 -7.10 17.67
C THR A 216 -24.83 -8.48 17.91
N VAL A 217 -24.73 -8.95 19.15
CA VAL A 217 -24.05 -10.22 19.53
C VAL A 217 -25.06 -11.38 19.70
N PHE A 218 -24.62 -12.65 19.56
CA PHE A 218 -25.43 -13.84 19.86
C PHE A 218 -24.68 -14.83 20.76
N ASN A 219 -25.45 -15.64 21.48
CA ASN A 219 -24.99 -16.77 22.28
C ASN A 219 -25.25 -18.08 21.51
N THR A 220 -24.52 -19.16 21.77
CA THR A 220 -24.88 -20.49 21.25
C THR A 220 -24.77 -21.53 22.36
N SER A 221 -25.88 -21.82 23.03
CA SER A 221 -25.94 -22.84 24.09
C SER A 221 -25.86 -24.28 23.54
N GLU A 222 -26.40 -24.53 22.36
CA GLU A 222 -26.48 -25.87 21.73
C GLU A 222 -25.15 -26.34 21.11
N LEU A 223 -24.32 -25.42 20.59
CA LEU A 223 -22.96 -25.71 20.10
C LEU A 223 -22.02 -26.11 21.26
N LEU A 224 -22.28 -25.59 22.46
CA LEU A 224 -21.53 -25.89 23.69
C LEU A 224 -21.88 -27.25 24.31
N ALA A 225 -23.03 -27.85 23.99
CA ALA A 225 -23.39 -29.18 24.47
C ALA A 225 -22.44 -30.28 23.92
N ILE A 226 -21.71 -29.99 22.85
CA ILE A 226 -20.62 -30.81 22.33
C ILE A 226 -19.32 -30.35 22.99
N ASN A 227 -19.21 -30.65 24.28
CA ASN A 227 -18.05 -30.44 25.16
C ASN A 227 -16.80 -29.93 24.44
N LEU A 228 -16.58 -28.61 24.47
CA LEU A 228 -15.23 -28.04 24.40
C LEU A 228 -14.47 -28.74 25.54
N LYS A 229 -13.60 -29.69 25.21
CA LYS A 229 -13.02 -30.62 26.17
C LYS A 229 -12.30 -29.85 27.29
N GLY A 230 -13.00 -29.62 28.41
CA GLY A 230 -12.49 -28.87 29.59
C GLY A 230 -12.98 -27.43 29.78
N ALA A 231 -13.94 -26.89 29.01
CA ALA A 231 -14.48 -25.54 29.24
C ALA A 231 -15.64 -25.56 30.26
N SER A 232 -15.48 -24.85 31.38
CA SER A 232 -16.49 -24.76 32.44
C SER A 232 -17.50 -23.60 32.25
N ALA A 233 -17.51 -22.89 31.11
CA ALA A 233 -18.31 -21.69 30.89
C ALA A 233 -18.84 -21.53 29.46
N VAL A 234 -19.95 -20.79 29.31
CA VAL A 234 -20.55 -20.40 28.03
C VAL A 234 -19.59 -19.48 27.26
N THR A 235 -19.40 -19.73 25.97
CA THR A 235 -18.55 -18.92 25.07
C THR A 235 -19.41 -18.09 24.14
N THR A 236 -19.29 -16.77 24.21
CA THR A 236 -20.04 -15.81 23.40
C THR A 236 -19.25 -15.42 22.16
N PHE A 237 -19.90 -15.31 21.01
CA PHE A 237 -19.25 -15.06 19.73
C PHE A 237 -19.74 -13.76 19.08
N LYS A 238 -18.81 -12.94 18.56
CA LYS A 238 -19.08 -11.75 17.75
C LYS A 238 -18.86 -12.06 16.27
N GLN A 239 -19.72 -11.53 15.40
CA GLN A 239 -19.57 -11.70 13.94
C GLN A 239 -18.35 -10.94 13.44
N GLU A 240 -17.56 -11.59 12.59
CA GLU A 240 -16.51 -10.93 11.83
C GLU A 240 -17.16 -9.95 10.84
N ALA A 241 -16.91 -8.65 11.01
CA ALA A 241 -17.56 -7.61 10.21
C ALA A 241 -17.27 -7.72 8.70
N ALA A 242 -16.13 -8.31 8.32
CA ALA A 242 -15.71 -8.49 6.94
C ALA A 242 -16.28 -9.78 6.28
N ALA A 243 -16.85 -10.69 7.07
CA ALA A 243 -17.37 -11.96 6.57
C ALA A 243 -18.69 -11.74 5.81
N THR A 244 -18.63 -11.66 4.49
CA THR A 244 -19.79 -11.50 3.60
C THR A 244 -20.20 -12.83 2.93
N GLY A 245 -21.49 -13.02 2.68
CA GLY A 245 -22.00 -14.20 1.96
C GLY A 245 -22.12 -15.49 2.79
N THR A 246 -21.67 -16.62 2.23
CA THR A 246 -21.77 -17.97 2.85
C THR A 246 -20.61 -18.30 3.80
N ALA A 247 -19.51 -17.55 3.74
CA ALA A 247 -18.38 -17.65 4.65
C ALA A 247 -18.72 -16.92 5.95
N ARG A 248 -19.52 -17.56 6.80
CA ARG A 248 -19.95 -16.98 8.06
C ARG A 248 -18.96 -17.38 9.16
N VAL A 249 -18.24 -16.39 9.68
CA VAL A 249 -17.16 -16.57 10.66
C VAL A 249 -17.44 -15.71 11.88
N TRP A 250 -17.21 -16.29 13.05
CA TRP A 250 -17.39 -15.64 14.32
C TRP A 250 -16.24 -15.94 15.27
N TYR A 251 -15.89 -14.97 16.11
CA TYR A 251 -14.84 -15.12 17.11
C TYR A 251 -15.42 -14.98 18.51
N SER A 252 -14.93 -15.80 19.43
CA SER A 252 -15.26 -15.64 20.84
C SER A 252 -14.82 -14.26 21.33
N LEU A 253 -15.57 -13.64 22.23
CA LEU A 253 -15.25 -12.30 22.76
C LEU A 253 -13.86 -12.20 23.42
N ASN A 254 -13.33 -13.32 23.93
CA ASN A 254 -11.97 -13.39 24.49
C ASN A 254 -10.89 -13.75 23.45
N GLY A 255 -11.25 -13.85 22.16
CA GLY A 255 -10.32 -14.15 21.07
C GLY A 255 -9.69 -15.54 21.07
N GLN A 256 -10.22 -16.51 21.81
CA GLN A 256 -9.63 -17.85 21.92
C GLN A 256 -10.18 -18.86 20.90
N TYR A 257 -11.40 -18.66 20.40
CA TYR A 257 -12.12 -19.62 19.57
C TYR A 257 -12.72 -18.97 18.33
N LYS A 258 -12.62 -19.69 17.21
CA LYS A 258 -13.28 -19.36 15.95
C LYS A 258 -14.38 -20.38 15.66
N LEU A 259 -15.58 -19.88 15.38
CA LEU A 259 -16.72 -20.67 14.92
C LEU A 259 -16.99 -20.34 13.45
N TYR A 260 -17.07 -21.36 12.59
CA TYR A 260 -17.47 -21.18 11.20
C TYR A 260 -18.20 -22.40 10.66
N TYR A 261 -18.93 -22.21 9.55
CA TYR A 261 -19.60 -23.31 8.86
C TYR A 261 -18.68 -23.93 7.81
N SER A 262 -18.33 -25.20 7.99
CA SER A 262 -17.58 -25.97 7.00
C SER A 262 -18.52 -26.43 5.88
N THR A 263 -18.33 -25.89 4.68
CA THR A 263 -19.11 -26.28 3.48
C THR A 263 -18.78 -27.70 3.03
N SER A 264 -17.52 -28.13 3.16
CA SER A 264 -17.06 -29.48 2.83
C SER A 264 -17.68 -30.53 3.76
N ASN A 265 -17.71 -30.25 5.07
CA ASN A 265 -18.23 -31.18 6.07
C ASN A 265 -19.71 -30.95 6.39
N LYS A 266 -20.34 -29.93 5.78
CA LYS A 266 -21.73 -29.51 5.96
C LYS A 266 -22.15 -29.34 7.43
N ARG A 267 -21.23 -28.86 8.26
CA ARG A 267 -21.41 -28.76 9.72
C ARG A 267 -20.68 -27.55 10.29
N TRP A 268 -21.08 -27.16 11.49
CA TRP A 268 -20.40 -26.12 12.25
C TRP A 268 -19.13 -26.68 12.89
N GLU A 269 -18.04 -25.90 12.84
CA GLU A 269 -16.75 -26.28 13.40
C GLU A 269 -16.20 -25.18 14.30
N ILE A 270 -15.67 -25.61 15.45
CA ILE A 270 -15.01 -24.75 16.43
C ILE A 270 -13.52 -25.09 16.42
N TRP A 271 -12.71 -24.07 16.30
CA TRP A 271 -11.26 -24.16 16.25
C TRP A 271 -10.65 -23.27 17.32
N SER A 272 -9.59 -23.74 17.97
CA SER A 272 -8.79 -22.87 18.83
C SER A 272 -7.99 -21.94 17.94
N CYS A 273 -8.07 -20.66 18.23
CA CYS A 273 -7.32 -19.66 17.51
C CYS A 273 -5.82 -19.70 17.84
N ASN A 274 -5.47 -20.03 19.08
CA ASN A 274 -4.09 -20.06 19.54
C ASN A 274 -3.30 -21.22 18.91
N SER A 275 -3.88 -22.42 18.86
CA SER A 275 -3.20 -23.62 18.35
C SER A 275 -3.55 -23.97 16.91
N GLY A 276 -4.55 -23.32 16.32
CA GLY A 276 -5.09 -23.69 15.01
C GLY A 276 -5.67 -25.11 14.97
N THR A 277 -5.96 -25.70 16.14
CA THR A 277 -6.47 -27.08 16.22
C THR A 277 -7.99 -27.10 16.23
N HIS A 278 -8.56 -28.06 15.52
CA HIS A 278 -9.97 -28.40 15.62
C HIS A 278 -10.31 -28.82 17.05
N ILE A 279 -11.35 -28.23 17.62
CA ILE A 279 -11.78 -28.49 19.00
C ILE A 279 -13.06 -29.34 19.01
N ALA A 280 -14.05 -28.93 18.21
CA ALA A 280 -15.36 -29.57 18.20
C ALA A 280 -16.09 -29.35 16.86
N SER A 281 -17.04 -30.24 16.58
CA SER A 281 -17.96 -30.11 15.44
C SER A 281 -19.39 -30.35 15.91
N ALA A 282 -20.33 -29.57 15.40
CA ALA A 282 -21.76 -29.79 15.62
C ALA A 282 -22.46 -30.17 14.32
N ASN A 283 -22.98 -31.40 14.28
CA ASN A 283 -23.87 -31.84 13.21
C ASN A 283 -25.25 -31.23 13.49
N TYR A 284 -25.73 -30.37 12.58
CA TYR A 284 -27.13 -29.95 12.60
C TYR A 284 -27.92 -30.84 11.66
N ASP A 285 -28.82 -31.64 12.19
CA ASP A 285 -29.63 -32.59 11.45
C ASP A 285 -31.11 -32.17 11.49
N TYR A 286 -31.51 -31.18 10.66
CA TYR A 286 -32.82 -31.18 9.99
C TYR A 286 -32.97 -30.04 8.94
N GLN A 287 -33.11 -30.48 7.68
CA GLN A 287 -33.93 -29.96 6.59
C GLN A 287 -33.69 -28.57 5.96
N SER A 288 -33.09 -28.64 4.76
CA SER A 288 -33.51 -27.97 3.51
C SER A 288 -34.10 -26.56 3.59
N THR A 289 -33.22 -25.54 3.55
CA THR A 289 -33.13 -24.47 2.53
C THR A 289 -32.30 -23.34 3.15
N ALA A 290 -31.14 -23.03 2.55
CA ALA A 290 -30.10 -22.15 3.09
C ALA A 290 -29.51 -22.63 4.44
N ALA A 291 -28.19 -22.54 4.60
CA ALA A 291 -27.57 -22.73 5.90
C ALA A 291 -28.24 -21.77 6.89
N ALA A 292 -28.97 -22.23 7.89
CA ALA A 292 -29.39 -21.38 8.99
C ALA A 292 -28.17 -21.12 9.88
N ALA A 293 -28.05 -19.92 10.45
CA ALA A 293 -27.13 -19.70 11.57
C ALA A 293 -27.50 -20.68 12.71
N PRO A 294 -26.57 -21.03 13.63
CA PRO A 294 -26.92 -21.89 14.75
C PRO A 294 -28.15 -21.33 15.46
N THR A 295 -29.23 -22.09 15.49
CA THR A 295 -30.43 -21.75 16.29
C THR A 295 -30.16 -22.21 17.72
N GLY A 296 -30.45 -21.34 18.71
CA GLY A 296 -30.18 -21.65 20.13
C GLY A 296 -29.57 -20.53 20.98
N GLY A 297 -29.62 -19.27 20.53
CA GLY A 297 -29.32 -18.12 21.37
C GLY A 297 -30.10 -16.89 20.94
N VAL A 298 -30.22 -15.94 21.88
CA VAL A 298 -30.99 -14.71 21.72
C VAL A 298 -30.56 -14.01 20.42
N TRP A 299 -31.49 -14.01 19.48
CA TRP A 299 -31.44 -13.28 18.23
C TRP A 299 -32.12 -11.96 18.51
N SER A 300 -31.35 -10.89 18.69
CA SER A 300 -31.94 -9.60 18.94
C SER A 300 -31.71 -8.70 17.74
N GLY A 301 -32.65 -8.76 16.80
CA GLY A 301 -32.87 -7.72 15.80
C GLY A 301 -33.36 -6.41 16.44
N GLY A 302 -32.74 -6.03 17.56
CA GLY A 302 -33.07 -4.99 18.53
C GLY A 302 -32.15 -5.16 19.75
N THR A 303 -31.83 -4.10 20.49
CA THR A 303 -30.81 -4.10 21.57
C THR A 303 -31.29 -4.88 22.81
N THR A 304 -30.97 -6.17 22.96
CA THR A 304 -31.31 -6.96 24.17
C THR A 304 -30.09 -7.68 24.75
N ALA A 305 -30.09 -7.89 26.06
CA ALA A 305 -29.01 -8.40 26.87
C ALA A 305 -28.79 -9.89 26.62
N VAL A 306 -27.52 -10.31 26.68
CA VAL A 306 -27.11 -11.70 26.58
C VAL A 306 -26.56 -12.15 27.93
N ALA A 307 -27.20 -13.11 28.60
CA ALA A 307 -26.83 -13.49 29.97
C ALA A 307 -25.39 -14.05 30.12
N ALA A 308 -24.74 -14.44 29.01
CA ALA A 308 -23.35 -14.89 29.00
C ALA A 308 -22.32 -13.75 28.97
N LYS A 309 -22.74 -12.50 28.75
CA LYS A 309 -21.87 -11.32 28.89
C LYS A 309 -21.91 -10.81 30.32
N ALA A 310 -20.79 -10.25 30.76
CA ALA A 310 -20.76 -9.44 31.97
C ALA A 310 -21.15 -8.01 31.59
N TYR A 311 -22.25 -7.53 32.15
CA TYR A 311 -22.66 -6.14 32.04
C TYR A 311 -22.37 -5.44 33.34
N TYR A 312 -21.97 -4.18 33.26
CA TYR A 312 -21.76 -3.33 34.41
C TYR A 312 -22.65 -2.11 34.32
N THR A 313 -23.12 -1.62 35.45
CA THR A 313 -23.71 -0.28 35.56
C THR A 313 -22.68 0.66 36.16
N PHE A 314 -22.65 1.90 35.71
CA PHE A 314 -21.81 2.95 36.26
C PHE A 314 -22.67 3.96 37.02
N ASP A 315 -22.37 4.18 38.30
CA ASP A 315 -23.12 5.12 39.15
C ASP A 315 -22.52 6.54 39.16
N GLY A 316 -21.44 6.77 38.41
CA GLY A 316 -20.64 7.99 38.42
C GLY A 316 -19.29 7.84 39.14
N ASN A 317 -19.09 6.78 39.94
CA ASN A 317 -17.86 6.53 40.69
C ASN A 317 -17.30 5.12 40.49
N GLU A 318 -18.15 4.09 40.45
CA GLU A 318 -17.73 2.69 40.38
C GLU A 318 -18.56 1.89 39.37
N TYR A 319 -17.90 0.88 38.75
CA TYR A 319 -18.56 -0.11 37.92
C TYR A 319 -18.98 -1.29 38.77
N ALA A 320 -20.29 -1.55 38.86
CA ALA A 320 -20.84 -2.70 39.56
C ALA A 320 -21.41 -3.72 38.58
N LEU A 321 -21.14 -5.01 38.82
CA LEU A 321 -21.68 -6.09 38.00
C LEU A 321 -23.21 -6.05 38.03
N ALA A 322 -23.81 -5.90 36.86
CA ALA A 322 -25.25 -5.85 36.68
C ALA A 322 -25.84 -7.25 36.52
N THR A 323 -27.03 -7.46 37.09
CA THR A 323 -27.83 -8.65 36.80
C THR A 323 -28.81 -8.32 35.69
N VAL A 324 -28.57 -8.88 34.50
CA VAL A 324 -29.50 -8.77 33.36
C VAL A 324 -30.07 -10.14 33.03
N ALA A 325 -31.36 -10.19 32.74
CA ALA A 325 -31.99 -11.42 32.25
C ALA A 325 -31.69 -11.58 30.75
N ASP A 326 -31.53 -12.83 30.32
CA ASP A 326 -31.32 -13.14 28.90
C ASP A 326 -32.51 -12.64 28.05
N GLY A 327 -32.24 -11.87 27.00
CA GLY A 327 -33.24 -11.24 26.17
C GLY A 327 -33.93 -10.00 26.77
N ALA A 328 -33.50 -9.52 27.94
CA ALA A 328 -34.00 -8.25 28.49
C ALA A 328 -33.54 -7.06 27.63
N ALA A 329 -34.31 -5.98 27.53
CA ALA A 329 -33.85 -4.78 26.81
C ALA A 329 -32.57 -4.20 27.47
N VAL A 330 -31.53 -3.97 26.66
CA VAL A 330 -30.36 -3.19 27.09
C VAL A 330 -30.67 -1.74 26.77
N LEU A 331 -30.77 -0.92 27.81
CA LEU A 331 -30.86 0.52 27.64
C LEU A 331 -29.46 1.05 27.30
N PRO A 332 -29.28 1.72 26.15
CA PRO A 332 -28.06 2.46 25.85
C PRO A 332 -27.72 3.41 27.00
N ASP A 333 -26.44 3.69 27.18
CA ASP A 333 -25.92 4.60 28.22
C ASP A 333 -26.15 4.15 29.68
N THR A 334 -26.69 2.94 29.90
CA THR A 334 -26.88 2.35 31.25
C THR A 334 -25.96 1.16 31.49
N TYR A 335 -25.67 0.38 30.44
CA TYR A 335 -24.90 -0.85 30.55
C TYR A 335 -23.59 -0.79 29.78
N TYR A 336 -22.56 -1.35 30.41
CA TYR A 336 -21.18 -1.34 29.94
C TYR A 336 -20.62 -2.75 29.86
N GLU A 337 -19.81 -3.00 28.83
CA GLU A 337 -19.05 -4.25 28.67
C GLU A 337 -17.60 -4.06 29.10
N PRO A 338 -17.04 -4.94 29.96
CA PRO A 338 -15.63 -4.90 30.30
C PRO A 338 -14.80 -5.18 29.06
N ASN A 339 -13.69 -4.46 28.93
CA ASN A 339 -12.69 -4.77 27.91
C ASN A 339 -12.07 -6.15 28.22
N PRO A 340 -12.13 -7.10 27.29
CA PRO A 340 -11.71 -8.48 27.56
C PRO A 340 -10.20 -8.64 27.74
N ASN A 341 -9.40 -7.62 27.45
CA ASN A 341 -7.94 -7.69 27.54
C ASN A 341 -7.36 -6.53 28.36
N ALA A 342 -6.59 -6.89 29.40
CA ALA A 342 -6.01 -5.93 30.33
C ALA A 342 -4.95 -5.00 29.72
N SER A 343 -4.23 -5.50 28.73
CA SER A 343 -3.21 -4.72 28.05
C SER A 343 -3.82 -3.67 27.13
N ARG A 344 -4.95 -3.95 26.46
CA ARG A 344 -5.58 -2.97 25.54
C ARG A 344 -5.97 -1.67 26.24
N TYR A 345 -6.58 -1.75 27.42
CA TYR A 345 -6.92 -0.56 28.19
C TYR A 345 -5.73 0.10 28.91
N SER A 346 -4.58 -0.57 28.97
CA SER A 346 -3.37 -0.03 29.60
C SER A 346 -2.39 0.57 28.58
N TYR A 347 -2.31 -0.03 27.39
CA TYR A 347 -1.20 0.13 26.44
C TYR A 347 -1.65 0.37 24.99
N GLY A 348 -2.95 0.39 24.73
CA GLY A 348 -3.55 0.56 23.41
C GLY A 348 -3.69 -0.76 22.64
N TYR A 349 -4.26 -0.69 21.45
CA TYR A 349 -4.55 -1.87 20.64
C TYR A 349 -3.69 -1.92 19.37
N ASN A 350 -3.08 -3.08 19.10
CA ASN A 350 -2.12 -3.23 18.01
C ASN A 350 -2.73 -3.51 16.62
N SER A 351 -4.04 -3.39 16.46
CA SER A 351 -4.71 -3.63 15.19
C SER A 351 -4.58 -2.44 14.24
N TRP A 352 -3.90 -2.61 13.10
CA TRP A 352 -3.85 -1.58 12.05
C TRP A 352 -5.23 -1.15 11.57
N ARG A 353 -6.15 -2.12 11.43
CA ARG A 353 -7.51 -1.87 10.95
C ARG A 353 -8.24 -0.85 11.82
N GLU A 354 -8.06 -0.95 13.13
CA GLU A 354 -8.77 -0.15 14.13
C GLU A 354 -7.95 1.04 14.64
N SER A 355 -6.68 1.16 14.25
CA SER A 355 -5.78 2.16 14.83
C SER A 355 -6.15 3.59 14.49
N ALA A 356 -6.01 4.47 15.47
CA ALA A 356 -6.16 5.90 15.24
C ALA A 356 -5.10 6.46 14.26
N LEU A 357 -3.92 5.83 14.16
CA LEU A 357 -2.89 6.24 13.21
C LEU A 357 -3.31 5.99 11.75
N ARG A 358 -4.00 4.88 11.47
CA ARG A 358 -4.58 4.61 10.14
C ARG A 358 -5.63 5.66 9.78
N GLN A 359 -6.51 6.01 10.72
CA GLN A 359 -7.52 7.05 10.51
C GLN A 359 -6.88 8.41 10.20
N TRP A 360 -5.85 8.79 10.96
CA TRP A 360 -5.12 10.04 10.76
C TRP A 360 -4.45 10.11 9.38
N LEU A 361 -3.82 9.01 8.93
CA LEU A 361 -3.17 8.94 7.62
C LEU A 361 -4.14 9.08 6.44
N ASN A 362 -5.40 8.63 6.60
CA ASN A 362 -6.37 8.50 5.51
C ASN A 362 -7.50 9.55 5.55
N THR A 363 -7.31 10.69 6.23
CA THR A 363 -8.33 11.73 6.33
C THR A 363 -7.82 13.11 5.94
N ASP A 364 -8.68 13.87 5.27
CA ASP A 364 -8.50 15.27 4.87
C ASP A 364 -9.19 16.26 5.83
N LYS A 365 -9.76 15.75 6.93
CA LYS A 365 -10.52 16.55 7.89
C LYS A 365 -9.61 17.28 8.88
N GLY A 366 -10.12 18.40 9.40
CA GLY A 366 -9.45 19.20 10.42
C GLY A 366 -9.32 18.50 11.79
N SER A 367 -8.48 19.05 12.66
CA SER A 367 -8.30 18.54 14.02
C SER A 367 -9.63 18.52 14.79
N GLY A 368 -9.80 17.49 15.63
CA GLY A 368 -11.02 17.27 16.42
C GLY A 368 -12.22 16.73 15.63
N THR A 369 -12.08 16.47 14.33
CA THR A 369 -13.22 16.06 13.47
C THR A 369 -13.01 14.76 12.70
N TRP A 370 -11.79 14.23 12.66
CA TRP A 370 -11.46 13.06 11.86
C TRP A 370 -11.65 11.73 12.59
N TRP A 371 -11.38 11.68 13.89
CA TRP A 371 -11.37 10.43 14.65
C TRP A 371 -12.79 9.91 14.88
N GLN A 372 -12.97 8.61 14.73
CA GLN A 372 -14.17 7.87 15.09
C GLN A 372 -13.80 6.56 15.77
N ALA A 373 -14.51 6.24 16.85
CA ALA A 373 -14.35 4.98 17.57
C ALA A 373 -14.59 3.78 16.62
N GLN A 374 -13.63 2.86 16.56
CA GLN A 374 -13.71 1.64 15.74
C GLN A 374 -14.32 0.46 16.51
N ASN A 375 -14.30 0.54 17.84
CA ASN A 375 -14.94 -0.40 18.74
C ASN A 375 -15.48 0.33 19.99
N ILE A 376 -16.23 -0.37 20.85
CA ILE A 376 -16.91 0.25 22.02
C ILE A 376 -15.95 0.66 23.15
N TRP A 377 -14.70 0.18 23.12
CA TRP A 377 -13.65 0.53 24.08
C TRP A 377 -12.68 1.56 23.52
N ASP A 378 -12.79 1.93 22.25
CA ASP A 378 -11.82 2.78 21.57
C ASP A 378 -11.83 4.22 22.15
N VAL A 379 -10.64 4.81 22.27
CA VAL A 379 -10.42 6.13 22.87
C VAL A 379 -9.64 7.00 21.88
N ALA A 380 -10.10 8.24 21.70
CA ALA A 380 -9.39 9.18 20.83
C ALA A 380 -7.98 9.45 21.38
N PRO A 381 -6.91 9.34 20.56
CA PRO A 381 -5.59 9.73 20.99
C PRO A 381 -5.53 11.25 21.20
N GLY A 382 -4.68 11.70 22.13
CA GLY A 382 -4.58 13.13 22.47
C GLY A 382 -4.27 14.04 21.27
N TYR A 383 -3.53 13.52 20.27
CA TYR A 383 -3.20 14.27 19.06
C TYR A 383 -4.40 14.47 18.13
N ALA A 384 -5.51 13.72 18.27
CA ALA A 384 -6.68 13.88 17.41
C ALA A 384 -7.32 15.26 17.51
N ASN A 385 -7.25 15.91 18.68
CA ASN A 385 -7.81 17.24 18.90
C ASN A 385 -6.93 18.39 18.40
N THR A 386 -5.66 18.12 18.09
CA THR A 386 -4.67 19.17 17.77
C THR A 386 -4.07 19.02 16.38
N LEU A 387 -4.02 17.80 15.85
CA LEU A 387 -3.43 17.50 14.56
C LEU A 387 -4.53 17.28 13.51
N PRO A 388 -4.56 18.04 12.40
CA PRO A 388 -5.41 17.71 11.27
C PRO A 388 -4.96 16.39 10.63
N GLY A 389 -5.85 15.75 9.86
CA GLY A 389 -5.51 14.55 9.10
C GLY A 389 -4.32 14.76 8.15
N PHE A 390 -3.57 13.71 7.86
CA PHE A 390 -2.40 13.77 6.98
C PHE A 390 -2.78 14.27 5.56
N LEU A 391 -3.85 13.76 4.97
CA LEU A 391 -4.27 14.20 3.63
C LEU A 391 -4.72 15.67 3.61
N ALA A 392 -5.12 16.24 4.76
CA ALA A 392 -5.52 17.64 4.85
C ALA A 392 -4.35 18.60 4.58
N GLY A 393 -3.10 18.13 4.74
CA GLY A 393 -1.91 18.91 4.49
C GLY A 393 -1.43 18.85 3.04
N ILE A 394 -2.00 18.02 2.18
CA ILE A 394 -1.59 17.85 0.79
C ILE A 394 -2.47 18.72 -0.11
N ALA A 395 -1.90 19.78 -0.68
CA ALA A 395 -2.63 20.73 -1.54
C ALA A 395 -2.53 20.41 -3.04
N ASP A 396 -1.59 19.55 -3.43
CA ASP A 396 -1.36 19.18 -4.83
C ASP A 396 -2.45 18.20 -5.31
N ALA A 397 -3.39 18.73 -6.10
CA ALA A 397 -4.50 17.96 -6.64
C ALA A 397 -4.06 16.88 -7.64
N ASP A 398 -2.96 17.11 -8.38
CA ASP A 398 -2.44 16.12 -9.32
C ASP A 398 -1.83 14.95 -8.55
N PHE A 399 -1.14 15.20 -7.43
CA PHE A 399 -0.66 14.14 -6.55
C PHE A 399 -1.81 13.32 -5.98
N LEU A 400 -2.83 13.99 -5.42
CA LEU A 400 -4.00 13.32 -4.86
C LEU A 400 -4.76 12.48 -5.90
N ALA A 401 -4.77 12.91 -7.16
CA ALA A 401 -5.36 12.15 -8.28
C ALA A 401 -4.47 11.01 -8.80
N ALA A 402 -3.15 11.11 -8.59
CA ALA A 402 -2.18 10.10 -9.00
C ALA A 402 -2.16 8.90 -8.03
N ILE A 403 -2.29 9.15 -6.72
CA ILE A 403 -2.38 8.09 -5.73
C ILE A 403 -3.77 7.43 -5.71
N GLY A 404 -3.83 6.17 -5.32
CA GLY A 404 -5.12 5.49 -5.12
C GLY A 404 -5.07 4.41 -4.05
N PRO A 405 -6.23 4.02 -3.51
CA PRO A 405 -6.28 3.06 -2.43
C PRO A 405 -5.85 1.68 -2.92
N VAL A 406 -5.08 0.99 -2.08
CA VAL A 406 -4.61 -0.37 -2.32
C VAL A 406 -5.11 -1.31 -1.23
N LYS A 407 -5.22 -2.60 -1.59
CA LYS A 407 -5.58 -3.65 -0.66
C LYS A 407 -4.34 -4.07 0.13
N LEU A 408 -4.38 -3.89 1.44
CA LEU A 408 -3.29 -4.25 2.35
C LEU A 408 -3.70 -5.42 3.22
N THR A 409 -2.89 -6.48 3.17
CA THR A 409 -3.01 -7.59 4.11
C THR A 409 -2.20 -7.26 5.37
N THR A 410 -2.81 -7.40 6.54
CA THR A 410 -2.15 -7.19 7.83
C THR A 410 -2.48 -8.34 8.75
N ALA A 411 -1.48 -8.94 9.37
CA ALA A 411 -1.69 -10.05 10.30
C ALA A 411 -2.47 -9.57 11.54
N ARG A 412 -3.13 -10.50 12.23
CA ARG A 412 -3.79 -10.26 13.52
C ARG A 412 -2.98 -10.85 14.67
N ASN A 413 -3.11 -10.26 15.85
CA ASN A 413 -2.54 -10.87 17.05
C ASN A 413 -3.28 -12.18 17.41
N THR A 414 -2.61 -13.05 18.15
CA THR A 414 -3.17 -14.34 18.58
C THR A 414 -3.80 -14.30 19.96
N VAL A 415 -3.75 -13.15 20.64
CA VAL A 415 -4.18 -13.01 22.05
C VAL A 415 -5.66 -12.70 22.15
N CYS A 416 -6.16 -11.74 21.37
CA CYS A 416 -7.57 -11.35 21.35
C CYS A 416 -8.22 -11.37 19.95
N ASP A 417 -7.43 -11.51 18.88
CA ASP A 417 -7.93 -11.39 17.50
C ASP A 417 -7.90 -12.69 16.72
N CYS A 418 -7.58 -13.79 17.40
CA CYS A 418 -7.59 -15.13 16.86
C CYS A 418 -6.57 -15.44 15.74
N GLY A 419 -5.56 -14.59 15.54
CA GLY A 419 -4.62 -14.71 14.44
C GLY A 419 -5.30 -14.57 13.07
N GLY A 420 -4.64 -15.05 12.01
CA GLY A 420 -5.07 -14.78 10.64
C GLY A 420 -4.71 -13.35 10.22
N TYR A 421 -5.53 -12.75 9.36
CA TYR A 421 -5.27 -11.43 8.81
C TYR A 421 -6.56 -10.64 8.58
N ASP A 422 -6.39 -9.34 8.43
CA ASP A 422 -7.38 -8.40 7.92
C ASP A 422 -6.92 -7.86 6.56
N VAL A 423 -7.89 -7.43 5.75
CA VAL A 423 -7.63 -6.65 4.53
C VAL A 423 -8.22 -5.27 4.71
N THR A 424 -7.38 -4.24 4.60
CA THR A 424 -7.80 -2.84 4.57
C THR A 424 -7.62 -2.25 3.18
N GLU A 425 -8.39 -1.20 2.88
CA GLU A 425 -8.28 -0.42 1.65
C GLU A 425 -7.80 0.98 2.05
N ASP A 426 -6.53 1.28 1.78
CA ASP A 426 -5.85 2.46 2.32
C ASP A 426 -5.19 3.25 1.20
N LEU A 427 -5.37 4.58 1.24
CA LEU A 427 -4.70 5.52 0.34
C LEU A 427 -3.27 5.81 0.81
N VAL A 428 -3.09 5.92 2.13
CA VAL A 428 -1.80 6.11 2.79
C VAL A 428 -1.68 5.11 3.94
N PHE A 429 -0.52 4.46 4.06
CA PHE A 429 -0.32 3.37 5.01
C PHE A 429 1.12 3.32 5.54
N LEU A 430 1.38 2.38 6.45
CA LEU A 430 2.74 2.03 6.88
C LEU A 430 3.18 0.72 6.25
N ALA A 431 4.45 0.62 5.92
CA ALA A 431 5.04 -0.65 5.47
C ALA A 431 4.86 -1.76 6.53
N SER A 432 4.82 -3.02 6.11
CA SER A 432 4.72 -4.17 7.00
C SER A 432 6.08 -4.73 7.33
N ARG A 433 6.12 -5.59 8.34
CA ARG A 433 7.25 -6.46 8.61
C ARG A 433 7.62 -7.30 7.38
N THR A 434 6.63 -7.84 6.67
CA THR A 434 6.90 -8.67 5.48
C THR A 434 7.53 -7.84 4.37
N GLU A 435 7.02 -6.64 4.12
CA GLU A 435 7.54 -5.71 3.12
C GLU A 435 8.97 -5.22 3.42
N VAL A 436 9.28 -4.97 4.70
CA VAL A 436 10.59 -4.43 5.09
C VAL A 436 11.64 -5.52 5.29
N PHE A 437 11.28 -6.66 5.90
CA PHE A 437 12.22 -7.71 6.28
C PHE A 437 12.15 -8.96 5.40
N GLY A 438 11.04 -9.19 4.69
CA GLY A 438 10.79 -10.38 3.88
C GLY A 438 10.21 -11.57 4.65
N ASP A 439 10.07 -11.46 5.97
CA ASP A 439 9.55 -12.53 6.83
C ASP A 439 8.03 -12.42 7.04
N THR A 440 7.32 -13.55 6.92
CA THR A 440 5.89 -13.63 7.25
C THR A 440 5.63 -13.36 8.73
N ASN A 441 4.55 -12.65 9.07
CA ASN A 441 4.09 -12.41 10.43
C ASN A 441 3.03 -13.44 10.83
N ASN A 442 3.34 -14.33 11.77
CA ASN A 442 2.41 -15.38 12.20
C ASN A 442 1.86 -16.23 11.02
N SER A 443 2.74 -16.64 10.11
CA SER A 443 2.41 -17.36 8.86
C SER A 443 1.57 -16.58 7.85
N VAL A 444 1.40 -15.27 8.03
CA VAL A 444 0.77 -14.37 7.06
C VAL A 444 1.85 -13.61 6.32
N ALA A 445 1.83 -13.69 4.99
CA ALA A 445 2.55 -12.75 4.14
C ALA A 445 1.72 -11.47 4.03
N GLU A 446 2.21 -10.38 4.62
CA GLU A 446 1.50 -9.09 4.63
C GLU A 446 1.73 -8.28 3.34
N GLY A 447 2.51 -8.82 2.40
CA GLY A 447 2.90 -8.23 1.13
C GLY A 447 4.11 -8.97 0.58
N GLU A 448 4.71 -8.46 -0.47
CA GLU A 448 6.03 -8.91 -0.94
C GLU A 448 7.13 -8.01 -0.38
N LYS A 449 8.34 -8.54 -0.23
CA LYS A 449 9.49 -7.73 0.19
C LYS A 449 9.69 -6.59 -0.81
N LEU A 450 9.74 -5.35 -0.34
CA LEU A 450 9.83 -4.20 -1.22
C LEU A 450 11.15 -4.20 -1.98
N GLY A 451 11.12 -3.77 -3.24
CA GLY A 451 12.32 -3.62 -4.07
C GLY A 451 13.41 -2.82 -3.37
N LEU A 452 13.02 -1.76 -2.63
CA LEU A 452 13.91 -0.92 -1.83
C LEU A 452 14.75 -1.72 -0.83
N TYR A 453 14.17 -2.80 -0.30
CA TYR A 453 14.80 -3.64 0.72
C TYR A 453 15.28 -4.99 0.18
N ALA A 454 15.27 -5.22 -1.13
CA ALA A 454 15.60 -6.52 -1.73
C ALA A 454 16.95 -7.04 -1.23
N THR A 455 17.99 -6.20 -1.29
CA THR A 455 19.35 -6.49 -0.82
C THR A 455 19.74 -5.74 0.45
N ALA A 456 18.77 -5.11 1.14
CA ALA A 456 19.04 -4.24 2.27
C ALA A 456 19.59 -4.97 3.49
N ASP A 457 20.66 -4.43 4.07
CA ASP A 457 21.11 -4.77 5.40
C ASP A 457 20.36 -3.96 6.47
N SER A 458 20.80 -4.03 7.73
CA SER A 458 20.14 -3.27 8.81
C SER A 458 20.28 -1.76 8.61
N THR A 459 21.44 -1.25 8.21
CA THR A 459 21.66 0.19 8.08
C THR A 459 20.76 0.84 7.03
N ASP A 460 20.42 0.10 5.97
CA ASP A 460 19.50 0.55 4.91
C ASP A 460 18.05 0.73 5.38
N ARG A 461 17.68 0.19 6.54
CA ARG A 461 16.31 0.31 7.11
C ARG A 461 16.17 1.45 8.12
N ILE A 462 17.26 2.15 8.44
CA ILE A 462 17.23 3.25 9.41
C ILE A 462 16.56 4.46 8.75
N LYS A 463 15.55 5.01 9.42
CA LYS A 463 14.94 6.28 9.02
C LYS A 463 15.30 7.38 10.01
N TYR A 464 15.41 8.60 9.49
CA TYR A 464 15.78 9.78 10.24
C TYR A 464 14.62 10.77 10.28
N ASN A 465 14.58 11.60 11.31
CA ASN A 465 13.77 12.82 11.25
C ASN A 465 14.48 13.90 10.42
N THR A 466 13.81 15.02 10.19
CA THR A 466 14.36 16.16 9.43
C THR A 466 15.60 16.80 10.06
N ALA A 467 15.89 16.52 11.33
CA ALA A 467 17.11 16.94 12.02
C ALA A 467 18.27 15.93 11.89
N GLY A 468 18.10 14.85 11.10
CA GLY A 468 19.12 13.82 10.89
C GLY A 468 19.29 12.87 12.09
N THR A 469 18.31 12.79 12.99
CA THR A 469 18.33 11.86 14.13
C THR A 469 17.65 10.55 13.76
N ALA A 470 18.32 9.42 13.97
CA ALA A 470 17.75 8.10 13.73
C ALA A 470 16.54 7.86 14.64
N LYS A 471 15.46 7.30 14.08
CA LYS A 471 14.20 7.08 14.79
C LYS A 471 13.76 5.63 14.77
N TYR A 472 13.13 5.22 15.87
CA TYR A 472 12.21 4.10 15.85
C TYR A 472 11.03 4.46 14.97
N TRP A 473 10.70 3.65 13.96
CA TRP A 473 9.58 3.96 13.06
C TRP A 473 8.61 2.80 12.90
N TRP A 474 7.32 3.13 12.97
CA TRP A 474 6.23 2.18 13.00
C TRP A 474 6.08 1.37 11.71
N LEU A 475 5.71 0.09 11.88
CA LEU A 475 5.14 -0.75 10.83
C LEU A 475 3.66 -0.96 11.11
N ARG A 476 2.87 -1.34 10.10
CA ARG A 476 1.45 -1.70 10.34
C ARG A 476 1.26 -3.06 11.03
N SER A 477 2.31 -3.88 11.07
CA SER A 477 2.25 -5.26 11.54
C SER A 477 2.16 -5.33 13.07
N PRO A 478 1.19 -6.06 13.65
CA PRO A 478 1.17 -6.31 15.09
C PRO A 478 2.23 -7.33 15.50
N TYR A 479 2.73 -7.23 16.73
CA TYR A 479 3.43 -8.34 17.37
C TYR A 479 2.39 -9.40 17.80
N PRO A 480 2.46 -10.64 17.31
CA PRO A 480 1.34 -11.56 17.42
C PRO A 480 1.10 -12.11 18.84
N GLY A 481 2.10 -12.04 19.72
CA GLY A 481 2.03 -12.57 21.08
C GLY A 481 1.43 -11.62 22.12
N TYR A 482 1.11 -10.38 21.74
CA TYR A 482 0.51 -9.36 22.60
C TYR A 482 -0.63 -8.65 21.86
N ALA A 483 -1.60 -8.11 22.60
CA ALA A 483 -2.72 -7.35 22.02
C ALA A 483 -2.36 -5.86 21.81
N ASP A 484 -1.25 -5.42 22.38
CA ASP A 484 -0.87 -4.03 22.52
C ASP A 484 0.48 -3.69 21.86
N ASP A 485 1.30 -4.68 21.51
CA ASP A 485 2.60 -4.42 20.87
C ASP A 485 2.51 -4.40 19.35
N VAL A 486 3.10 -3.36 18.75
CA VAL A 486 3.19 -3.18 17.28
C VAL A 486 4.65 -3.29 16.86
N TYR A 487 4.93 -3.92 15.72
CA TYR A 487 6.28 -3.97 15.17
C TYR A 487 6.72 -2.59 14.67
N LEU A 488 8.01 -2.34 14.83
CA LEU A 488 8.69 -1.14 14.36
C LEU A 488 10.13 -1.50 13.96
N VAL A 489 10.81 -0.58 13.28
CA VAL A 489 12.24 -0.71 13.00
C VAL A 489 13.02 0.11 14.03
N HIS A 490 14.02 -0.52 14.65
CA HIS A 490 14.92 0.09 15.62
C HIS A 490 15.84 1.14 14.96
N THR A 491 16.45 2.02 15.75
CA THR A 491 17.47 3.00 15.28
C THR A 491 18.77 2.37 14.74
N THR A 492 18.88 1.05 14.83
CA THR A 492 19.97 0.22 14.26
C THR A 492 19.49 -0.58 13.05
N GLY A 493 18.23 -0.42 12.63
CA GLY A 493 17.65 -1.09 11.47
C GLY A 493 17.16 -2.51 11.68
N THR A 494 17.20 -3.00 12.93
CA THR A 494 16.68 -4.31 13.31
C THR A 494 15.20 -4.24 13.63
N LEU A 495 14.49 -5.36 13.49
CA LEU A 495 13.10 -5.47 13.91
C LEU A 495 12.99 -5.30 15.43
N TYR A 496 11.98 -4.56 15.88
CA TYR A 496 11.66 -4.34 17.29
C TYR A 496 10.14 -4.23 17.45
N HIS A 497 9.62 -4.23 18.67
CA HIS A 497 8.21 -4.03 18.96
C HIS A 497 8.02 -3.23 20.25
N SER A 498 6.91 -2.53 20.36
CA SER A 498 6.57 -1.76 21.55
C SER A 498 5.07 -1.49 21.63
N HIS A 499 4.60 -1.13 22.82
CA HIS A 499 3.24 -0.72 23.11
C HIS A 499 2.70 0.34 22.14
N ALA A 500 1.48 0.15 21.65
CA ALA A 500 0.78 0.98 20.68
C ALA A 500 0.61 2.44 21.16
N HIS A 501 0.48 2.66 22.48
CA HIS A 501 0.34 4.01 23.04
C HIS A 501 1.62 4.86 22.96
N THR A 502 2.78 4.24 22.69
CA THR A 502 4.07 4.93 22.78
C THR A 502 4.29 5.74 21.51
N PRO A 503 4.58 7.05 21.59
CA PRO A 503 4.83 7.84 20.40
C PRO A 503 6.13 7.41 19.71
N TYR A 504 6.04 6.92 18.48
CA TYR A 504 7.17 6.64 17.61
C TYR A 504 6.96 7.22 16.23
N ALA A 505 8.02 7.21 15.44
CA ALA A 505 8.09 7.96 14.22
C ALA A 505 7.26 7.31 13.09
N VAL A 506 6.65 8.14 12.28
CA VAL A 506 5.75 7.72 11.19
C VAL A 506 6.47 7.91 9.86
N ALA A 507 6.50 6.86 9.03
CA ALA A 507 6.97 6.91 7.65
C ALA A 507 5.82 6.49 6.72
N PRO A 508 5.06 7.44 6.15
CA PRO A 508 3.93 7.12 5.30
C PRO A 508 4.38 6.50 3.97
N ALA A 509 3.55 5.61 3.45
CA ALA A 509 3.66 5.05 2.11
C ALA A 509 2.35 5.27 1.35
N CYS A 510 2.44 5.44 0.04
CA CYS A 510 1.28 5.53 -0.86
C CYS A 510 1.64 4.95 -2.23
N VAL A 511 0.61 4.65 -3.03
CA VAL A 511 0.80 3.99 -4.33
C VAL A 511 0.21 4.85 -5.44
N ILE A 512 1.04 5.13 -6.45
CA ILE A 512 0.60 5.70 -7.73
C ILE A 512 -0.01 4.57 -8.55
N CYS A 513 -1.22 4.78 -9.09
CA CYS A 513 -1.98 3.75 -9.80
C CYS A 513 -2.89 4.29 -10.91
#